data_AF-A0A183GXA5-F1
#
_entry.id   AF-A0A183GXA5-F1
#
_cell.length_a   1.000
_cell.length_b   1.000
_cell.length_c   1.000
_cell.angle_alpha   90.00
_cell.angle_beta   90.00
_cell.angle_gamma   90.00
#
_symmetry.space_group_name_H-M   'P 1'
#
loop_
_entity.id
_entity.type
_entity.pdbx_description
1 polymer ?
#
loop_
_entity_poly.entity_id
_entity_poly.type
_entity_poly.pdbx_seq_one_letter_code
_entity_poly.pdbx_strand_id
1 'polypeptide(L)' 'LKRTEKDWKMDGLNSLSYRLIHVKYRKLYTHILVDLLEGKERFEVEQRICKNETQFKKYPA' A
#
# COMPACT_ATOMS: atom_id res chain seq x y z
N LEU A 1 13.30 -11.36 -12.61
CA LEU A 1 13.92 -12.23 -11.59
C LEU A 1 14.98 -11.52 -10.74
N LYS A 2 16.01 -10.87 -11.33
CA LYS A 2 17.09 -10.21 -10.55
C LYS A 2 16.66 -9.16 -9.51
N ARG A 3 15.50 -8.51 -9.67
CA ARG A 3 14.96 -7.56 -8.66
C ARG A 3 14.29 -8.31 -7.51
N THR A 4 13.36 -9.22 -7.84
CA THR A 4 12.72 -10.11 -6.86
C THR A 4 13.74 -10.84 -5.99
N GLU A 5 14.84 -11.37 -6.56
CA GLU A 5 15.92 -12.04 -5.81
C GLU A 5 16.67 -11.14 -4.82
N LYS A 6 16.70 -9.82 -5.06
CA LYS A 6 17.30 -8.84 -4.15
C LYS A 6 16.32 -8.35 -3.10
N ASP A 7 15.08 -8.10 -3.54
CA ASP A 7 14.12 -7.34 -2.76
C ASP A 7 13.29 -8.25 -1.84
N TRP A 8 13.14 -9.55 -2.13
CA TRP A 8 12.29 -10.47 -1.35
C TRP A 8 12.66 -10.60 0.14
N LYS A 9 13.92 -10.35 0.51
CA LYS A 9 14.36 -10.38 1.92
C LYS A 9 13.99 -9.10 2.67
N MET A 10 13.87 -8.00 1.95
CA MET A 10 13.68 -6.66 2.50
C MET A 10 12.23 -6.18 2.39
N ASP A 11 11.50 -6.70 1.40
CA ASP A 11 10.14 -6.31 1.05
C ASP A 11 9.20 -7.52 1.14
N GLY A 12 8.34 -7.51 2.16
CA GLY A 12 7.43 -8.59 2.49
C GLY A 12 6.77 -8.41 3.85
N LEU A 13 6.60 -9.50 4.61
CA LEU A 13 5.92 -9.45 5.91
C LEU A 13 6.70 -8.65 6.97
N ASN A 14 8.03 -8.61 6.86
CA ASN A 14 8.90 -7.87 7.78
C ASN A 14 8.82 -6.35 7.62
N SER A 15 8.46 -5.86 6.43
CA SER A 15 8.26 -4.44 6.13
C SER A 15 6.79 -4.02 6.09
N LEU A 16 5.86 -4.98 6.18
CA LEU A 16 4.41 -4.72 6.09
C LEU A 16 3.93 -3.84 7.26
N SER A 17 3.55 -2.61 6.93
CA SER A 17 2.98 -1.65 7.86
C SER A 17 1.53 -1.34 7.46
N TYR A 18 0.62 -1.39 8.41
CA TYR A 18 -0.78 -1.04 8.21
C TYR A 18 -1.43 -0.67 9.53
N ARG A 19 -2.53 0.08 9.46
CA ARG A 19 -3.39 0.40 10.60
C ARG A 19 -4.74 -0.27 10.41
N LEU A 20 -5.15 -1.10 11.36
CA LEU A 20 -6.46 -1.72 11.35
C LEU A 20 -7.53 -0.66 11.63
N ILE A 21 -8.41 -0.41 10.65
CA ILE A 21 -9.50 0.56 10.80
C ILE A 21 -10.71 -0.15 11.42
N HIS A 22 -11.09 -1.30 10.86
CA HIS A 22 -12.33 -1.94 11.24
C HIS A 22 -12.41 -3.42 10.83
N VAL A 23 -13.06 -4.25 11.63
CA VAL A 23 -13.31 -5.66 11.35
C VAL A 23 -14.82 -5.92 11.36
N LYS A 24 -15.36 -6.47 10.26
CA LYS A 24 -16.77 -6.90 10.19
C LYS A 24 -16.86 -8.39 9.93
N TYR A 25 -17.54 -9.08 10.82
CA TYR A 25 -17.92 -10.48 10.62
C TYR A 25 -19.20 -10.55 9.79
N ARG A 26 -19.12 -11.20 8.63
CA ARG A 26 -20.28 -11.57 7.81
C ARG A 26 -20.44 -13.08 7.90
N LYS A 27 -21.64 -13.57 7.57
CA LYS A 27 -21.95 -15.01 7.66
C LYS A 27 -20.97 -15.91 6.90
N LEU A 28 -20.37 -15.41 5.81
CA LEU A 28 -19.53 -16.20 4.90
C LEU A 28 -18.08 -15.70 4.81
N TYR A 29 -17.74 -14.56 5.42
CA TYR A 29 -16.39 -14.00 5.38
C TYR A 29 -16.17 -12.96 6.48
N THR A 30 -14.91 -12.63 6.74
CA THR A 30 -14.53 -11.50 7.59
C THR A 30 -13.96 -10.40 6.72
N HIS A 31 -14.52 -9.20 6.83
CA HIS A 31 -14.04 -8.02 6.14
C HIS A 31 -13.11 -7.24 7.07
N ILE A 32 -11.83 -7.17 6.70
CA ILE A 32 -10.81 -6.41 7.43
C ILE A 32 -10.52 -5.16 6.61
N LEU A 33 -10.93 -4.01 7.14
CA LEU A 33 -10.62 -2.71 6.56
C LEU A 33 -9.34 -2.17 7.20
N VAL A 34 -8.35 -1.87 6.36
CA VAL A 34 -7.04 -1.37 6.79
C VAL A 34 -6.68 -0.09 6.04
N ASP A 35 -5.89 0.73 6.70
CA ASP A 35 -5.11 1.80 6.09
C ASP A 35 -3.69 1.26 5.88
N LEU A 36 -3.22 1.18 4.64
CA LEU A 36 -1.88 0.68 4.32
C LEU A 36 -0.78 1.71 4.63
N LEU A 37 -1.13 2.88 5.18
CA LEU A 37 -0.20 3.94 5.57
C LEU A 37 0.72 4.41 4.43
N GLU A 38 0.30 4.18 3.18
CA GLU A 38 1.07 4.51 1.97
C GLU A 38 1.23 6.02 1.78
N GLY A 39 0.55 6.87 2.56
CA GLY A 39 0.50 8.32 2.32
C GLY A 39 1.85 9.03 2.13
N LYS A 40 2.94 8.53 2.75
CA LYS A 40 4.29 9.07 2.55
C LYS A 40 4.99 8.50 1.30
N GLU A 41 4.87 7.20 1.06
CA GLU A 41 5.58 6.50 -0.02
C GLU A 41 4.85 6.62 -1.35
N ARG A 42 3.51 6.67 -1.31
CA ARG A 42 2.63 6.71 -2.47
C ARG A 42 2.94 7.88 -3.38
N PHE A 43 3.19 9.07 -2.83
CA PHE A 43 3.53 10.22 -3.65
C PHE A 43 4.84 10.01 -4.41
N GLU A 44 5.88 9.48 -3.76
CA GLU A 44 7.16 9.22 -4.41
C GLU A 44 7.08 8.06 -5.42
N VAL A 45 6.31 7.02 -5.11
CA VAL A 45 6.07 5.86 -5.97
C VAL A 45 5.25 6.27 -7.21
N GLU A 46 4.16 7.01 -7.02
CA GLU A 46 3.33 7.53 -8.10
C GLU A 46 4.12 8.50 -9.00
N GLN A 47 4.99 9.36 -8.45
CA GLN A 47 5.86 10.20 -9.28
C GLN A 47 6.87 9.40 -10.12
N ARG A 48 7.43 8.32 -9.56
CA ARG A 48 8.40 7.47 -10.29
C ARG A 48 7.74 6.64 -11.39
N ILE A 49 6.50 6.21 -11.18
CA ILE A 49 5.75 5.34 -12.09
C ILE A 49 4.97 6.18 -13.12
N CYS A 50 4.22 7.18 -12.69
CA CYS A 50 3.36 8.03 -13.51
C CYS A 50 4.10 9.30 -13.94
N LYS A 51 5.16 9.17 -14.74
CA LYS A 51 6.01 10.30 -15.13
C LYS A 51 5.31 11.45 -15.88
N ASN A 52 4.08 11.26 -16.37
CA ASN A 52 3.41 12.21 -17.29
C ASN A 52 1.92 12.51 -17.01
N GLU A 53 1.33 12.08 -15.88
CA GLU A 53 -0.09 12.39 -15.62
C GLU A 53 -0.23 13.68 -14.79
N THR A 54 -0.45 14.79 -15.51
CA THR A 54 -0.95 16.04 -14.94
C THR A 54 -2.27 15.80 -14.23
N GLN A 55 -2.24 15.91 -12.89
CA GLN A 55 -3.33 16.04 -11.91
C GLN A 55 -3.41 14.89 -10.89
N PHE A 56 -2.51 14.93 -9.91
CA PHE A 56 -2.65 14.15 -8.68
C PHE A 56 -3.80 14.71 -7.85
N LYS A 57 -4.92 13.99 -7.77
CA LYS A 57 -5.98 14.30 -6.79
C LYS A 57 -5.43 14.01 -5.40
N LYS A 58 -5.26 15.05 -4.57
CA LYS A 58 -5.05 14.89 -3.13
C LYS A 58 -6.29 14.22 -2.54
N TYR A 59 -6.18 12.94 -2.21
CA TYR A 59 -7.18 12.28 -1.38
C TYR A 59 -6.86 12.60 0.09
N PRO A 60 -7.86 12.96 0.91
CA PRO A 60 -7.62 13.24 2.32
C PRO A 60 -7.11 11.99 3.03
N ALA A 61 -6.22 12.22 4.00
CA ALA A 61 -5.68 11.22 4.91
C ALA A 61 -6.71 10.72 5.92
#